data_AF-A0AAV4B6G5-F1
#
_entry.id   AF-A0AAV4B6G5-F1
#
_cell.length_a   1.000
_cell.length_b   1.000
_cell.length_c   1.000
_cell.angle_alpha   90.00
_cell.angle_beta   90.00
_cell.angle_gamma   90.00
#
_symmetry.space_group_name_H-M   'P 1'
#
loop_
_entity.id
_entity.type
_entity.pdbx_description
1 polymer ?
#
loop_
_entity_poly.entity_id
_entity_poly.type
_entity_poly.pdbx_seq_one_letter_code
_entity_poly.pdbx_strand_id
1 'polypeptide(L)'
;MANIKDSRENMEMFFDSIKKQLNEVMDLVWESKAIKLFLFGDYDFLCKIYGISGANGSYPCLWCLTKKSDIQYNQGPQPERTLESLSHDHQRFMVYGKGAKKNAPCFNNCIHSPMLAIPLDRVTPPYLHCLLGIAIRHHTLLEDAADEIDRMVFTDDVTKTDDVETFKQFGGNFVTVKKKTTKLDFYKTCLAMTNTPDDEKQWKSKVDITETDLAKLGKTDLVKRGGPICSTLDKILNKNRIIPQAYHGRSFIGNHSHKYFKTDVHKQLRRHLMLQTLRCTDNQVIIDTAFTHKAKLDSINLAFSKIHNLISHTDPIHTNKLTNIQQAIEQYMTIYRKNFSQKVLPKHHILEHHCITFIQKYNFGLGLLGEQGGELLHSTIAKIQKRTHAMKNEASQLQTTMKSHLLQTSQHLKALIPEKRKKTTQNKE
;
A
#
# COMPACT_ATOMS: atom_id res chain seq x y z
N MET A 1 26.93 -4.18 -10.55
CA MET A 1 25.49 -4.20 -10.21
C MET A 1 24.87 -2.81 -10.05
N ALA A 2 25.61 -1.70 -10.13
CA ALA A 2 24.97 -0.39 -10.17
C ALA A 2 24.13 -0.25 -11.44
N ASN A 3 22.89 0.26 -11.31
CA ASN A 3 21.98 0.59 -12.41
C ASN A 3 21.49 -0.58 -13.29
N ILE A 4 21.59 -1.82 -12.81
CA ILE A 4 21.07 -2.99 -13.51
C ILE A 4 19.66 -3.30 -13.01
N LYS A 5 18.74 -3.63 -13.91
CA LYS A 5 17.38 -4.06 -13.56
C LYS A 5 17.42 -5.34 -12.73
N ASP A 6 16.54 -5.43 -11.72
CA ASP A 6 16.30 -6.64 -10.90
C ASP A 6 15.58 -7.73 -11.70
N SER A 7 16.24 -8.20 -12.76
CA SER A 7 15.87 -9.40 -13.50
C SER A 7 16.31 -10.63 -12.71
N ARG A 8 15.69 -11.77 -13.02
CA ARG A 8 16.00 -13.03 -12.36
C ARG A 8 17.46 -13.42 -12.58
N GLU A 9 17.93 -13.28 -13.81
CA GLU A 9 19.28 -13.64 -14.25
C GLU A 9 20.35 -12.85 -13.47
N ASN A 10 20.13 -11.54 -13.28
CA ASN A 10 21.05 -10.70 -12.50
C ASN A 10 21.07 -11.08 -11.02
N MET A 11 19.92 -11.47 -10.46
CA MET A 11 19.84 -11.97 -9.10
C MET A 11 20.50 -13.33 -8.95
N GLU A 12 20.34 -14.26 -9.91
CA GLU A 12 21.04 -15.55 -9.90
C GLU A 12 22.55 -15.35 -9.89
N MET A 13 23.09 -14.52 -10.79
CA MET A 13 24.50 -14.17 -10.80
C MET A 13 24.98 -13.60 -9.45
N PHE A 14 24.18 -12.74 -8.81
CA PHE A 14 24.51 -12.22 -7.48
C PHE A 14 24.52 -13.31 -6.42
N PHE A 15 23.42 -14.04 -6.28
CA PHE A 15 23.25 -15.00 -5.21
C PHE A 15 24.18 -16.19 -5.36
N ASP A 16 24.49 -16.64 -6.58
CA ASP A 16 25.47 -17.70 -6.83
C ASP A 16 26.85 -17.33 -6.27
N SER A 17 27.24 -16.05 -6.34
CA SER A 17 28.52 -15.57 -5.79
C SER A 17 28.61 -15.64 -4.26
N ILE A 18 27.48 -15.60 -3.55
CA ILE A 18 27.42 -15.60 -2.08
C ILE A 18 26.76 -16.86 -1.50
N LYS A 19 26.24 -17.76 -2.34
CA LYS A 19 25.44 -18.93 -1.93
C LYS A 19 26.20 -19.83 -0.97
N LYS A 20 27.48 -20.09 -1.26
CA LYS A 20 28.35 -20.89 -0.39
C LYS A 20 28.48 -20.28 1.00
N GLN A 21 28.73 -18.97 1.07
CA GLN A 21 28.86 -18.23 2.32
C GLN A 21 27.55 -18.24 3.12
N LEU A 22 26.40 -18.11 2.45
CA LEU A 22 25.09 -18.20 3.10
C LEU A 22 24.88 -19.58 3.73
N ASN A 23 25.26 -20.66 3.04
CA ASN A 23 25.17 -22.02 3.57
C ASN A 23 26.09 -22.20 4.79
N GLU A 24 27.35 -21.75 4.69
CA GLU A 24 28.31 -21.79 5.80
C GLU A 24 27.77 -21.06 7.04
N VAL A 25 27.09 -19.92 6.86
CA VAL A 25 26.47 -19.17 7.97
C VAL A 25 25.26 -19.90 8.57
N MET A 26 24.48 -20.63 7.78
CA MET A 26 23.35 -21.42 8.30
C MET A 26 23.79 -22.63 9.11
N ASP A 27 24.97 -23.18 8.82
CA ASP A 27 25.57 -24.30 9.54
C ASP A 27 26.40 -23.85 10.76
N LEU A 28 26.61 -22.54 10.92
CA LEU A 28 27.45 -21.97 11.97
C LEU A 28 26.77 -22.02 13.35
N VAL A 29 27.54 -22.45 14.35
CA VAL A 29 27.22 -22.31 15.77
C VAL A 29 28.12 -21.22 16.35
N TRP A 30 27.52 -20.14 16.84
CA TRP A 30 28.20 -19.02 17.49
C TRP A 30 27.86 -19.00 18.98
N GLU A 31 28.87 -19.04 19.86
CA GLU A 31 28.68 -19.05 21.32
C GLU A 31 27.62 -20.08 21.78
N SER A 32 27.72 -21.31 21.28
CA SER A 32 26.78 -22.41 21.56
C SER A 32 25.34 -22.16 21.09
N LYS A 33 25.12 -21.20 20.19
CA LYS A 33 23.82 -20.90 19.59
C LYS A 33 23.89 -21.12 18.09
N ALA A 34 22.96 -21.90 17.56
CA ALA A 34 22.80 -22.05 16.12
C ALA A 34 22.32 -20.74 15.49
N ILE A 35 22.95 -20.32 14.40
CA ILE A 35 22.54 -19.14 13.65
C ILE A 35 21.35 -19.52 12.74
N LYS A 36 20.32 -18.67 12.73
CA LYS A 36 19.18 -18.81 11.83
C LYS A 36 19.13 -17.60 10.89
N LEU A 37 19.22 -17.88 9.59
CA LEU A 37 18.98 -16.87 8.57
C LEU A 37 17.50 -16.79 8.21
N PHE A 38 17.03 -15.55 8.09
CA PHE A 38 15.68 -15.22 7.64
C PHE A 38 15.78 -14.37 6.39
N LEU A 39 14.84 -14.59 5.46
CA LEU A 39 14.72 -13.79 4.25
C LEU A 39 13.48 -12.89 4.35
N PHE A 40 13.64 -11.63 3.98
CA PHE A 40 12.56 -10.66 3.87
C PHE A 40 12.73 -9.85 2.59
N GLY A 41 11.65 -9.21 2.15
CA GLY A 41 11.61 -8.38 0.96
C GLY A 41 10.19 -8.31 0.42
N ASP A 42 10.00 -7.51 -0.62
CA ASP A 42 8.69 -7.41 -1.26
C ASP A 42 8.27 -8.74 -1.89
N TYR A 43 6.96 -8.86 -2.14
CA TYR A 43 6.40 -10.12 -2.63
C TYR A 43 6.93 -10.53 -4.01
N ASP A 44 7.25 -9.57 -4.87
CA ASP A 44 7.76 -9.84 -6.22
C ASP A 44 9.19 -10.37 -6.16
N PHE A 45 10.04 -9.74 -5.34
CA PHE A 45 11.38 -10.21 -5.01
C PHE A 45 11.33 -11.64 -4.46
N LEU A 46 10.52 -11.90 -3.44
CA LEU A 46 10.39 -13.23 -2.85
C LEU A 46 9.91 -14.26 -3.88
N CYS A 47 8.91 -13.93 -4.71
CA CYS A 47 8.46 -14.81 -5.79
C CYS A 47 9.59 -15.15 -6.77
N LYS A 48 10.44 -14.18 -7.12
CA LYS A 48 11.60 -14.43 -7.98
C LYS A 48 12.62 -15.32 -7.28
N ILE A 49 12.97 -15.09 -6.02
CA ILE A 49 13.92 -15.96 -5.29
C ILE A 49 13.45 -17.42 -5.29
N TYR A 50 12.15 -17.66 -5.08
CA TYR A 50 11.58 -19.01 -4.99
C TYR A 50 10.97 -19.54 -6.29
N GLY A 51 11.11 -18.81 -7.40
CA GLY A 51 10.70 -19.26 -8.73
C GLY A 51 9.20 -19.34 -8.97
N ILE A 52 8.39 -18.61 -8.21
CA ILE A 52 6.95 -18.49 -8.43
C ILE A 52 6.65 -17.40 -9.46
N SER A 53 5.68 -17.61 -10.33
CA SER A 53 5.30 -16.65 -11.38
C SER A 53 4.68 -15.33 -10.89
N GLY A 54 4.59 -15.11 -9.57
CA GLY A 54 4.06 -13.89 -8.95
C GLY A 54 2.58 -13.93 -8.55
N ALA A 55 2.11 -12.84 -7.94
CA ALA A 55 0.79 -12.71 -7.31
C ALA A 55 -0.43 -12.84 -8.25
N ASN A 56 -0.21 -12.79 -9.57
CA ASN A 56 -1.27 -12.92 -10.56
C ASN A 56 -1.50 -14.37 -11.03
N GLY A 57 -0.65 -15.32 -10.62
CA GLY A 57 -0.77 -16.73 -10.97
C GLY A 57 -2.03 -17.40 -10.41
N SER A 58 -2.34 -18.58 -10.93
CA SER A 58 -3.44 -19.43 -10.43
C SER A 58 -3.19 -19.93 -9.01
N TYR A 59 -1.93 -20.14 -8.66
CA TYR A 59 -1.45 -20.45 -7.31
C TYR A 59 -0.57 -19.31 -6.81
N PRO A 60 -1.18 -18.19 -6.40
CA PRO A 60 -0.45 -16.95 -6.21
C PRO A 60 0.36 -16.92 -4.92
N CYS A 61 0.13 -17.83 -3.97
CA CYS A 61 0.75 -17.84 -2.65
C CYS A 61 2.12 -18.52 -2.63
N LEU A 62 3.10 -17.88 -1.98
CA LEU A 62 4.45 -18.40 -1.83
C LEU A 62 4.55 -19.56 -0.83
N TRP A 63 3.73 -19.57 0.22
CA TRP A 63 3.85 -20.55 1.32
C TRP A 63 2.96 -21.78 1.16
N CYS A 64 1.91 -21.74 0.32
CA CYS A 64 1.00 -22.87 0.16
C CYS A 64 0.39 -22.97 -1.25
N LEU A 65 -0.36 -24.05 -1.48
CA LEU A 65 -1.01 -24.39 -2.75
C LEU A 65 -2.45 -23.87 -2.88
N THR A 66 -2.82 -22.78 -2.19
CA THR A 66 -4.13 -22.14 -2.39
C THR A 66 -4.27 -21.59 -3.81
N LYS A 67 -5.37 -21.92 -4.50
CA LYS A 67 -5.71 -21.29 -5.78
C LYS A 67 -6.28 -19.89 -5.58
N LYS A 68 -6.06 -19.00 -6.56
CA LYS A 68 -6.57 -17.63 -6.56
C LYS A 68 -8.09 -17.56 -6.46
N SER A 69 -8.81 -18.49 -7.10
CA SER A 69 -10.27 -18.63 -7.02
C SER A 69 -10.75 -18.93 -5.59
N ASP A 70 -9.94 -19.67 -4.84
CA ASP A 70 -10.35 -20.27 -3.57
C ASP A 70 -10.09 -19.34 -2.38
N ILE A 71 -9.24 -18.30 -2.58
CA ILE A 71 -8.94 -17.25 -1.59
C ILE A 71 -10.21 -16.56 -1.08
N GLN A 72 -11.27 -16.48 -1.90
CA GLN A 72 -12.52 -15.83 -1.53
C GLN A 72 -13.26 -16.58 -0.40
N TYR A 73 -13.14 -17.92 -0.34
CA TYR A 73 -14.07 -18.77 0.42
C TYR A 73 -13.53 -19.34 1.73
N ASN A 74 -12.25 -19.10 2.07
CA ASN A 74 -11.56 -19.74 3.21
C ASN A 74 -11.72 -21.28 3.20
N GLN A 75 -10.91 -21.96 2.39
CA GLN A 75 -10.92 -23.42 2.33
C GLN A 75 -10.10 -24.09 3.45
N GLY A 76 -9.77 -23.36 4.52
CA GLY A 76 -8.91 -23.85 5.59
C GLY A 76 -7.45 -24.06 5.15
N PRO A 77 -6.66 -24.81 5.95
CA PRO A 77 -5.26 -25.08 5.66
C PRO A 77 -5.07 -25.74 4.31
N GLN A 78 -4.06 -25.28 3.56
CA GLN A 78 -3.68 -25.84 2.27
C GLN A 78 -2.29 -26.46 2.36
N PRO A 79 -1.93 -27.42 1.48
CA PRO A 79 -0.59 -27.99 1.47
C PRO A 79 0.48 -26.90 1.36
N GLU A 80 1.47 -26.99 2.24
CA GLU A 80 2.57 -26.03 2.28
C GLU A 80 3.56 -26.28 1.13
N ARG A 81 4.22 -25.20 0.69
CA ARG A 81 5.34 -25.29 -0.23
C ARG A 81 6.63 -25.48 0.56
N THR A 82 7.51 -26.32 0.04
CA THR A 82 8.85 -26.55 0.56
C THR A 82 9.87 -26.35 -0.56
N LEU A 83 11.16 -26.29 -0.22
CA LEU A 83 12.20 -26.19 -1.25
C LEU A 83 12.17 -27.40 -2.19
N GLU A 84 11.87 -28.58 -1.63
CA GLU A 84 11.74 -29.84 -2.36
C GLU A 84 10.53 -29.83 -3.29
N SER A 85 9.36 -29.40 -2.81
CA SER A 85 8.15 -29.35 -3.64
C SER A 85 8.28 -28.33 -4.77
N LEU A 86 8.91 -27.18 -4.52
CA LEU A 86 9.23 -26.20 -5.56
C LEU A 86 10.21 -26.76 -6.61
N SER A 87 11.27 -27.44 -6.16
CA SER A 87 12.25 -28.03 -7.07
C SER A 87 11.60 -29.11 -7.95
N HIS A 88 10.74 -29.94 -7.37
CA HIS A 88 9.98 -30.96 -8.09
C HIS A 88 8.98 -30.35 -9.08
N ASP A 89 8.22 -29.33 -8.68
CA ASP A 89 7.28 -28.63 -9.56
C ASP A 89 7.99 -27.96 -10.75
N HIS A 90 9.16 -27.35 -10.51
CA HIS A 90 9.99 -26.78 -11.57
C HIS A 90 10.50 -27.85 -12.54
N GLN A 91 11.00 -28.98 -12.05
CA GLN A 91 11.43 -30.09 -12.92
C GLN A 91 10.28 -30.57 -13.82
N ARG A 92 9.08 -30.73 -13.25
CA ARG A 92 7.87 -31.10 -14.01
C ARG A 92 7.47 -30.02 -15.01
N PHE A 93 7.59 -28.74 -14.65
CA PHE A 93 7.35 -27.63 -15.57
C PHE A 93 8.32 -27.63 -16.76
N MET A 94 9.59 -27.97 -16.55
CA MET A 94 10.57 -28.08 -17.63
C MET A 94 10.29 -29.30 -18.53
N VAL A 95 10.05 -30.47 -17.94
CA VAL A 95 9.86 -31.73 -18.68
C VAL A 95 8.49 -31.80 -19.36
N TYR A 96 7.40 -31.63 -18.61
CA TYR A 96 6.03 -31.79 -19.11
C TYR A 96 5.43 -30.47 -19.59
N GLY A 97 5.76 -29.37 -18.90
CA GLY A 97 5.30 -28.03 -19.28
C GLY A 97 6.09 -27.39 -20.42
N LYS A 98 7.22 -27.99 -20.83
CA LYS A 98 8.15 -27.50 -21.86
C LYS A 98 8.65 -26.07 -21.60
N GLY A 99 8.72 -25.65 -20.34
CA GLY A 99 9.12 -24.29 -19.96
C GLY A 99 8.15 -23.17 -20.41
N ALA A 100 6.97 -23.51 -20.94
CA ALA A 100 6.05 -22.50 -21.47
C ALA A 100 5.19 -21.89 -20.35
N LYS A 101 5.31 -20.59 -20.09
CA LYS A 101 4.60 -19.88 -18.99
C LYS A 101 3.07 -20.12 -18.96
N LYS A 102 2.43 -20.32 -20.11
CA LYS A 102 1.00 -20.67 -20.20
C LYS A 102 0.63 -21.98 -19.47
N ASN A 103 1.59 -22.88 -19.32
CA ASN A 103 1.43 -24.17 -18.64
C ASN A 103 1.76 -24.09 -17.15
N ALA A 104 2.30 -22.97 -16.64
CA ALA A 104 2.67 -22.80 -15.24
C ALA A 104 1.54 -23.14 -14.24
N PRO A 105 0.25 -22.86 -14.51
CA PRO A 105 -0.84 -23.29 -13.63
C PRO A 105 -0.90 -24.80 -13.36
N CYS A 106 -0.44 -25.65 -14.30
CA CYS A 106 -0.41 -27.11 -14.13
C CYS A 106 0.72 -27.58 -13.20
N PHE A 107 1.63 -26.69 -12.82
CA PHE A 107 2.80 -26.95 -11.98
C PHE A 107 2.86 -25.96 -10.83
N ASN A 108 1.69 -25.67 -10.24
CA ASN A 108 1.54 -24.78 -9.09
C ASN A 108 2.24 -23.42 -9.29
N ASN A 109 2.27 -22.88 -10.50
CA ASN A 109 2.94 -21.63 -10.84
C ASN A 109 4.45 -21.57 -10.51
N CYS A 110 5.11 -22.70 -10.27
CA CYS A 110 6.55 -22.78 -10.15
C CYS A 110 7.17 -22.83 -11.55
N ILE A 111 7.91 -21.79 -11.91
CA ILE A 111 8.51 -21.61 -13.24
C ILE A 111 10.03 -21.65 -13.21
N HIS A 112 10.63 -21.65 -12.02
CA HIS A 112 12.07 -21.74 -11.82
C HIS A 112 12.39 -22.45 -10.50
N SER A 113 13.62 -22.96 -10.37
CA SER A 113 14.13 -23.49 -9.10
C SER A 113 14.36 -22.38 -8.06
N PRO A 114 14.23 -22.65 -6.76
CA PRO A 114 14.67 -21.71 -5.73
C PRO A 114 16.16 -21.37 -5.84
N MET A 115 16.50 -20.08 -5.72
CA MET A 115 17.89 -19.60 -5.78
C MET A 115 18.65 -19.87 -4.49
N LEU A 116 17.96 -19.71 -3.35
CA LEU A 116 18.52 -19.78 -2.00
C LEU A 116 17.97 -21.01 -1.26
N ALA A 117 18.83 -21.64 -0.45
CA ALA A 117 18.46 -22.76 0.41
C ALA A 117 17.86 -22.32 1.75
N ILE A 118 17.18 -21.16 1.78
CA ILE A 118 16.46 -20.67 2.98
C ILE A 118 15.06 -21.28 2.96
N PRO A 119 14.70 -22.11 3.95
CA PRO A 119 13.37 -22.72 4.04
C PRO A 119 12.25 -21.68 4.10
N LEU A 120 11.08 -22.01 3.54
CA LEU A 120 9.96 -21.07 3.40
C LEU A 120 9.36 -20.63 4.74
N ASP A 121 9.48 -21.45 5.78
CA ASP A 121 9.09 -21.07 7.13
C ASP A 121 9.96 -19.92 7.69
N ARG A 122 11.19 -19.75 7.20
CA ARG A 122 12.11 -18.64 7.53
C ARG A 122 12.00 -17.47 6.56
N VAL A 123 11.01 -17.47 5.68
CA VAL A 123 10.67 -16.31 4.84
C VAL A 123 9.60 -15.50 5.53
N THR A 124 9.95 -14.29 5.95
CA THR A 124 9.04 -13.41 6.66
C THR A 124 7.90 -12.98 5.73
N PRO A 125 6.63 -13.11 6.16
CA PRO A 125 5.50 -12.53 5.42
C PRO A 125 5.72 -11.02 5.20
N PRO A 126 5.56 -10.49 3.97
CA PRO A 126 5.82 -9.08 3.64
C PRO A 126 4.68 -8.21 4.16
N TYR A 127 4.67 -8.01 5.48
CA TYR A 127 3.57 -7.38 6.18
C TYR A 127 3.39 -5.91 5.78
N LEU A 128 4.47 -5.19 5.45
CA LEU A 128 4.35 -3.83 4.94
C LEU A 128 3.56 -3.85 3.63
N HIS A 129 3.87 -4.74 2.69
CA HIS A 129 3.10 -4.86 1.44
C HIS A 129 1.66 -5.36 1.65
N CYS A 130 1.42 -6.18 2.67
CA CYS A 130 0.06 -6.55 3.08
C CYS A 130 -0.71 -5.32 3.57
N LEU A 131 -0.14 -4.55 4.50
CA LEU A 131 -0.68 -3.29 5.01
C LEU A 131 -0.98 -2.31 3.87
N LEU A 132 -0.05 -2.10 2.94
CA LEU A 132 -0.25 -1.23 1.78
C LEU A 132 -1.45 -1.67 0.94
N GLY A 133 -1.52 -2.95 0.59
CA GLY A 133 -2.60 -3.47 -0.25
C GLY A 133 -3.97 -3.43 0.44
N ILE A 134 -4.02 -3.69 1.74
CA ILE A 134 -5.26 -3.66 2.52
C ILE A 134 -5.72 -2.21 2.73
N ALA A 135 -4.82 -1.27 3.04
CA ALA A 135 -5.15 0.16 3.16
C ALA A 135 -5.74 0.71 1.86
N ILE A 136 -5.08 0.44 0.73
CA ILE A 136 -5.56 0.85 -0.60
C ILE A 136 -6.93 0.23 -0.87
N ARG A 137 -7.11 -1.07 -0.58
CA ARG A 137 -8.39 -1.75 -0.78
C ARG A 137 -9.51 -1.13 0.05
N HIS A 138 -9.29 -0.87 1.34
CA HIS A 138 -10.27 -0.21 2.19
C HIS A 138 -10.62 1.18 1.69
N HIS A 139 -9.63 1.93 1.18
CA HIS A 139 -9.89 3.25 0.60
C HIS A 139 -10.68 3.15 -0.70
N THR A 140 -10.35 2.22 -1.59
CA THR A 140 -11.12 1.98 -2.82
C THR A 140 -12.57 1.58 -2.52
N LEU A 141 -12.82 0.78 -1.47
CA LEU A 141 -14.19 0.46 -1.03
C LEU A 141 -14.96 1.69 -0.56
N LEU A 142 -14.30 2.65 0.10
CA LEU A 142 -14.89 3.93 0.46
C LEU A 142 -15.17 4.79 -0.78
N GLU A 143 -14.25 4.83 -1.74
CA GLU A 143 -14.47 5.55 -3.00
C GLU A 143 -15.61 4.92 -3.83
N ASP A 144 -15.70 3.57 -3.87
CA ASP A 144 -16.80 2.85 -4.51
C ASP A 144 -18.15 3.23 -3.87
N ALA A 145 -18.23 3.23 -2.53
CA ALA A 145 -19.43 3.61 -1.80
C ALA A 145 -19.81 5.08 -2.04
N ALA A 146 -18.84 5.99 -2.04
CA ALA A 146 -19.10 7.40 -2.32
C ALA A 146 -19.56 7.62 -3.77
N ASP A 147 -19.00 6.89 -4.73
CA ASP A 147 -19.42 6.94 -6.14
C ASP A 147 -20.84 6.40 -6.35
N GLU A 148 -21.19 5.31 -5.65
CA GLU A 148 -22.55 4.77 -5.66
C GLU A 148 -23.57 5.80 -5.17
N ILE A 149 -23.27 6.47 -4.04
CA ILE A 149 -24.14 7.53 -3.51
C ILE A 149 -24.18 8.73 -4.47
N ASP A 150 -23.06 9.14 -5.06
CA ASP A 150 -23.03 10.21 -6.07
C ASP A 150 -23.93 9.86 -7.26
N ARG A 151 -23.94 8.60 -7.72
CA ARG A 151 -24.82 8.15 -8.82
C ARG A 151 -26.30 8.20 -8.42
N MET A 152 -26.64 7.79 -7.19
CA MET A 152 -28.01 7.90 -6.70
C MET A 152 -28.47 9.36 -6.64
N VAL A 153 -27.61 10.27 -6.14
CA VAL A 153 -27.89 11.72 -6.09
C VAL A 153 -28.06 12.29 -7.50
N PHE A 154 -27.27 11.82 -8.46
CA PHE A 154 -27.36 12.29 -9.85
C PHE A 154 -28.72 11.96 -10.50
N THR A 155 -29.28 10.80 -10.16
CA THR A 155 -30.58 10.33 -10.67
C THR A 155 -31.78 10.77 -9.82
N ASP A 156 -31.53 11.33 -8.64
CA ASP A 156 -32.59 11.84 -7.76
C ASP A 156 -33.25 13.06 -8.42
N ASP A 157 -34.56 13.21 -8.29
CA ASP A 157 -35.27 14.38 -8.86
C ASP A 157 -35.03 15.64 -8.01
N VAL A 158 -34.74 15.45 -6.72
CA VAL A 158 -34.55 16.55 -5.77
C VAL A 158 -33.16 17.15 -5.90
N THR A 159 -33.10 18.47 -6.05
CA THR A 159 -31.85 19.23 -6.03
C THR A 159 -31.80 20.06 -4.75
N LYS A 160 -30.83 19.75 -3.88
CA LYS A 160 -30.73 20.39 -2.56
C LYS A 160 -29.80 21.61 -2.53
N THR A 161 -28.80 21.65 -3.39
CA THR A 161 -27.77 22.70 -3.39
C THR A 161 -27.31 23.00 -4.81
N ASP A 162 -26.74 24.19 -5.03
CA ASP A 162 -26.12 24.60 -6.30
C ASP A 162 -25.03 23.61 -6.76
N ASP A 163 -24.33 22.99 -5.80
CA ASP A 163 -23.35 21.94 -6.08
C ASP A 163 -24.02 20.71 -6.74
N VAL A 164 -25.20 20.32 -6.27
CA VAL A 164 -25.98 19.20 -6.83
C VAL A 164 -26.58 19.59 -8.17
N GLU A 165 -27.05 20.83 -8.31
CA GLU A 165 -27.56 21.34 -9.59
C GLU A 165 -26.47 21.32 -10.66
N THR A 166 -25.31 21.90 -10.35
CA THR A 166 -24.12 21.88 -11.20
C THR A 166 -23.72 20.44 -11.52
N PHE A 167 -23.77 19.54 -10.53
CA PHE A 167 -23.45 18.14 -10.74
C PHE A 167 -24.41 17.45 -11.71
N LYS A 168 -25.73 17.66 -11.60
CA LYS A 168 -26.72 17.11 -12.54
C LYS A 168 -26.61 17.71 -13.94
N GLN A 169 -26.29 19.00 -14.03
CA GLN A 169 -26.11 19.73 -15.28
C GLN A 169 -24.88 19.24 -16.06
N PHE A 170 -23.73 19.07 -15.39
CA PHE A 170 -22.46 18.80 -16.05
C PHE A 170 -21.96 17.36 -15.92
N GLY A 171 -22.56 16.54 -15.06
CA GLY A 171 -22.18 15.14 -14.86
C GLY A 171 -20.71 14.99 -14.49
N GLY A 172 -19.96 14.21 -15.27
CA GLY A 172 -18.53 13.98 -15.05
C GLY A 172 -17.65 15.23 -15.06
N ASN A 173 -18.12 16.33 -15.67
CA ASN A 173 -17.42 17.61 -15.70
C ASN A 173 -17.59 18.44 -14.42
N PHE A 174 -18.40 18.01 -13.46
CA PHE A 174 -18.67 18.75 -12.21
C PHE A 174 -17.41 19.28 -11.50
N VAL A 175 -16.42 18.41 -11.26
CA VAL A 175 -15.19 18.82 -10.55
C VAL A 175 -14.43 19.89 -11.34
N THR A 176 -14.42 19.80 -12.67
CA THR A 176 -13.77 20.77 -13.56
C THR A 176 -14.50 22.10 -13.55
N VAL A 177 -15.84 22.08 -13.67
CA VAL A 177 -16.69 23.27 -13.57
C VAL A 177 -16.46 23.96 -12.24
N LYS A 178 -16.60 23.24 -11.12
CA LYS A 178 -16.38 23.80 -9.77
C LYS A 178 -15.02 24.47 -9.61
N LYS A 179 -13.94 23.82 -10.09
CA LYS A 179 -12.59 24.41 -10.05
C LYS A 179 -12.47 25.67 -10.91
N LYS A 180 -13.08 25.69 -12.10
CA LYS A 180 -13.07 26.85 -12.99
C LYS A 180 -13.94 27.99 -12.44
N THR A 181 -15.10 27.70 -11.88
CA THR A 181 -15.97 28.70 -11.22
C THR A 181 -15.26 29.36 -10.04
N THR A 182 -14.64 28.57 -9.13
CA THR A 182 -13.87 29.16 -8.02
C THR A 182 -12.69 30.03 -8.50
N LYS A 183 -12.03 29.64 -9.60
CA LYS A 183 -10.97 30.47 -10.22
C LYS A 183 -11.54 31.74 -10.84
N LEU A 184 -12.69 31.63 -11.50
CA LEU A 184 -13.38 32.77 -12.11
C LEU A 184 -13.78 33.80 -11.04
N ASP A 185 -14.35 33.35 -9.93
CA ASP A 185 -14.72 34.22 -8.81
C ASP A 185 -13.49 34.95 -8.27
N PHE A 186 -12.39 34.23 -8.07
CA PHE A 186 -11.10 34.82 -7.67
C PHE A 186 -10.61 35.88 -8.68
N TYR A 187 -10.64 35.58 -9.99
CA TYR A 187 -10.23 36.53 -11.02
C TYR A 187 -11.13 37.77 -11.08
N LYS A 188 -12.45 37.61 -10.88
CA LYS A 188 -13.40 38.73 -10.78
C LYS A 188 -13.10 39.59 -9.56
N THR A 189 -12.80 39.00 -8.41
CA THR A 189 -12.35 39.75 -7.22
C THR A 189 -11.05 40.50 -7.47
N CYS A 190 -10.04 39.86 -8.07
CA CYS A 190 -8.78 40.53 -8.40
C CYS A 190 -8.96 41.71 -9.37
N LEU A 191 -9.80 41.54 -10.40
CA LEU A 191 -10.14 42.60 -11.35
C LEU A 191 -10.80 43.78 -10.65
N ALA A 192 -11.76 43.53 -9.75
CA ALA A 192 -12.45 44.58 -8.99
C ALA A 192 -11.55 45.35 -8.01
N MET A 193 -10.44 44.74 -7.58
CA MET A 193 -9.48 45.33 -6.63
C MET A 193 -8.27 45.98 -7.31
N THR A 194 -8.22 45.97 -8.64
CA THR A 194 -7.08 46.46 -9.40
C THR A 194 -7.16 47.97 -9.61
N ASN A 195 -6.01 48.65 -9.48
CA ASN A 195 -5.89 50.11 -9.65
C ASN A 195 -4.94 50.50 -10.80
N THR A 196 -4.40 49.53 -11.55
CA THR A 196 -3.49 49.80 -12.68
C THR A 196 -4.10 49.28 -13.99
N PRO A 197 -3.96 50.02 -15.10
CA PRO A 197 -4.50 49.59 -16.40
C PRO A 197 -3.92 48.26 -16.90
N ASP A 198 -2.64 47.98 -16.60
CA ASP A 198 -1.95 46.76 -17.04
C ASP A 198 -2.47 45.51 -16.31
N ASP A 199 -2.65 45.60 -14.99
CA ASP A 199 -3.24 44.52 -14.21
C ASP A 199 -4.72 44.32 -14.59
N GLU A 200 -5.45 45.41 -14.87
CA GLU A 200 -6.86 45.34 -15.26
C GLU A 200 -7.01 44.54 -16.56
N LYS A 201 -6.19 44.87 -17.56
CA LYS A 201 -6.12 44.14 -18.82
C LYS A 201 -5.75 42.67 -18.60
N GLN A 202 -4.79 42.38 -17.73
CA GLN A 202 -4.37 41.01 -17.42
C GLN A 202 -5.51 40.20 -16.77
N TRP A 203 -6.17 40.73 -15.75
CA TRP A 203 -7.24 40.04 -15.04
C TRP A 203 -8.49 39.89 -15.91
N LYS A 204 -8.85 40.91 -16.68
CA LYS A 204 -9.94 40.83 -17.66
C LYS A 204 -9.70 39.71 -18.67
N SER A 205 -8.49 39.61 -19.23
CA SER A 205 -8.13 38.51 -20.12
C SER A 205 -8.31 37.13 -19.48
N LYS A 206 -7.92 36.96 -18.21
CA LYS A 206 -8.10 35.69 -17.47
C LYS A 206 -9.58 35.37 -17.20
N VAL A 207 -10.40 36.38 -16.91
CA VAL A 207 -11.85 36.25 -16.76
C VAL A 207 -12.45 35.76 -18.08
N ASP A 208 -12.21 36.47 -19.18
CA ASP A 208 -12.76 36.16 -20.51
C ASP A 208 -12.40 34.73 -20.98
N ILE A 209 -11.13 34.33 -20.80
CA ILE A 209 -10.66 32.97 -21.12
C ILE A 209 -11.40 31.93 -20.27
N THR A 210 -11.55 32.18 -18.97
CA THR A 210 -12.17 31.22 -18.06
C THR A 210 -13.68 31.09 -18.29
N GLU A 211 -14.37 32.19 -18.60
CA GLU A 211 -15.79 32.19 -18.98
C GLU A 211 -16.01 31.45 -20.31
N THR A 212 -15.16 31.72 -21.31
CA THR A 212 -15.18 31.02 -22.60
C THR A 212 -14.98 29.51 -22.42
N ASP A 213 -14.03 29.12 -21.56
CA ASP A 213 -13.78 27.71 -21.26
C ASP A 213 -14.95 27.05 -20.53
N LEU A 214 -15.59 27.74 -19.58
CA LEU A 214 -16.76 27.25 -18.86
C LEU A 214 -17.95 27.05 -19.82
N ALA A 215 -18.17 27.99 -20.74
CA ALA A 215 -19.23 27.91 -21.75
C ALA A 215 -19.05 26.72 -22.72
N LYS A 216 -17.81 26.25 -22.92
CA LYS A 216 -17.50 25.07 -23.75
C LYS A 216 -17.75 23.73 -23.03
N LEU A 217 -17.91 23.72 -21.71
CA LEU A 217 -18.12 22.48 -20.98
C LEU A 217 -19.56 22.01 -21.13
N GLY A 218 -19.73 20.83 -21.74
CA GLY A 218 -21.02 20.14 -21.80
C GLY A 218 -21.19 19.12 -20.67
N LYS A 219 -22.38 18.50 -20.63
CA LYS A 219 -22.65 17.33 -19.79
C LYS A 219 -21.86 16.13 -20.31
N THR A 220 -21.21 15.40 -19.40
CA THR A 220 -20.51 14.15 -19.73
C THR A 220 -20.92 13.03 -18.79
N ASP A 221 -20.64 11.79 -19.18
CA ASP A 221 -20.90 10.62 -18.35
C ASP A 221 -20.17 10.71 -17.00
N LEU A 222 -20.79 10.09 -15.99
CA LEU A 222 -20.26 10.04 -14.64
C LEU A 222 -19.01 9.17 -14.58
N VAL A 223 -17.86 9.84 -14.44
CA VAL A 223 -16.60 9.21 -14.11
C VAL A 223 -16.47 8.99 -12.61
N LYS A 224 -15.80 7.90 -12.22
CA LYS A 224 -15.55 7.62 -10.81
C LYS A 224 -14.83 8.81 -10.17
N ARG A 225 -15.28 9.23 -8.97
CA ARG A 225 -14.78 10.42 -8.25
C ARG A 225 -15.16 11.76 -8.89
N GLY A 226 -16.07 11.74 -9.86
CA GLY A 226 -16.59 12.93 -10.56
C GLY A 226 -17.69 13.66 -9.79
N GLY A 227 -18.28 13.05 -8.75
CA GLY A 227 -19.39 13.63 -7.99
C GLY A 227 -18.99 14.41 -6.73
N PRO A 228 -19.95 15.13 -6.13
CA PRO A 228 -19.75 16.01 -4.97
C PRO A 228 -19.26 15.29 -3.72
N ILE A 229 -19.61 14.02 -3.52
CA ILE A 229 -19.25 13.25 -2.33
C ILE A 229 -17.86 12.66 -2.53
N CYS A 230 -17.65 11.87 -3.58
CA CYS A 230 -16.42 11.12 -3.79
C CYS A 230 -15.21 12.05 -4.06
N SER A 231 -15.40 13.14 -4.81
CA SER A 231 -14.32 14.11 -5.13
C SER A 231 -13.73 14.83 -3.91
N THR A 232 -14.45 14.85 -2.78
CA THR A 232 -14.04 15.59 -1.58
C THR A 232 -13.30 14.73 -0.53
N LEU A 233 -13.21 13.41 -0.73
CA LEU A 233 -12.48 12.50 0.17
C LEU A 233 -10.99 12.86 0.30
N ASP A 234 -10.37 13.34 -0.79
CA ASP A 234 -8.96 13.77 -0.80
C ASP A 234 -8.69 14.92 0.17
N LYS A 235 -9.70 15.74 0.51
CA LYS A 235 -9.54 16.81 1.50
C LYS A 235 -9.16 16.24 2.87
N ILE A 236 -9.77 15.11 3.25
CA ILE A 236 -9.50 14.45 4.53
C ILE A 236 -8.12 13.77 4.51
N LEU A 237 -7.75 13.14 3.40
CA LEU A 237 -6.41 12.56 3.25
C LEU A 237 -5.32 13.62 3.34
N ASN A 238 -5.47 14.73 2.61
CA ASN A 238 -4.53 15.84 2.61
C ASN A 238 -4.40 16.48 4.00
N LYS A 239 -5.52 16.69 4.71
CA LYS A 239 -5.51 17.18 6.11
C LYS A 239 -4.67 16.30 7.03
N ASN A 240 -4.66 14.99 6.80
CA ASN A 240 -3.90 14.02 7.58
C ASN A 240 -2.50 13.72 6.98
N ARG A 241 -2.04 14.52 6.02
CA ARG A 241 -0.76 14.35 5.31
C ARG A 241 -0.61 12.94 4.74
N ILE A 242 -1.69 12.46 4.10
CA ILE A 242 -1.76 11.25 3.30
C ILE A 242 -1.95 11.73 1.86
N ILE A 243 -0.91 11.57 1.04
CA ILE A 243 -0.93 12.01 -0.36
C ILE A 243 -0.89 10.75 -1.23
N PRO A 244 -2.00 10.35 -1.87
CA PRO A 244 -2.00 9.24 -2.80
C PRO A 244 -1.05 9.52 -3.96
N GLN A 245 -0.23 8.54 -4.36
CA GLN A 245 0.74 8.74 -5.45
C GLN A 245 0.01 8.89 -6.80
N ALA A 246 0.30 9.96 -7.54
CA ALA A 246 -0.39 10.25 -8.80
C ALA A 246 -0.17 9.15 -9.87
N TYR A 247 1.02 8.56 -9.87
CA TYR A 247 1.41 7.44 -10.72
C TYR A 247 1.28 6.15 -9.89
N HIS A 248 0.87 5.04 -10.52
CA HIS A 248 0.58 3.74 -9.88
C HIS A 248 -0.77 3.60 -9.16
N GLY A 249 -1.85 4.14 -9.75
CA GLY A 249 -3.20 3.85 -9.29
C GLY A 249 -3.52 4.41 -7.89
N ARG A 250 -2.92 5.55 -7.52
CA ARG A 250 -3.18 6.23 -6.24
C ARG A 250 -2.70 5.42 -5.03
N SER A 251 -1.58 4.73 -5.17
CA SER A 251 -0.96 3.93 -4.11
C SER A 251 -0.62 4.76 -2.87
N PHE A 252 -0.65 4.09 -1.72
CA PHE A 252 -0.13 4.59 -0.45
C PHE A 252 1.29 4.08 -0.23
N ILE A 253 2.13 4.90 0.40
CA ILE A 253 3.41 4.46 0.97
C ILE A 253 3.22 3.96 2.41
N GLY A 254 4.23 3.34 3.01
CA GLY A 254 4.15 2.73 4.34
C GLY A 254 3.60 3.68 5.41
N ASN A 255 4.15 4.89 5.48
CA ASN A 255 3.70 5.92 6.42
C ASN A 255 2.25 6.37 6.17
N HIS A 256 1.80 6.42 4.91
CA HIS A 256 0.42 6.77 4.58
C HIS A 256 -0.55 5.69 5.08
N SER A 257 -0.23 4.42 4.86
CA SER A 257 -1.06 3.29 5.31
C SER A 257 -1.13 3.20 6.84
N HIS A 258 -0.01 3.43 7.52
CA HIS A 258 0.00 3.51 8.98
C HIS A 258 -0.89 4.63 9.51
N LYS A 259 -0.81 5.84 8.90
CA LYS A 259 -1.70 6.95 9.26
C LYS A 259 -3.16 6.67 8.95
N TYR A 260 -3.46 6.02 7.82
CA TYR A 260 -4.82 5.70 7.39
C TYR A 260 -5.57 4.89 8.45
N PHE A 261 -4.89 3.93 9.08
CA PHE A 261 -5.45 3.09 10.14
C PHE A 261 -5.40 3.70 11.54
N LYS A 262 -4.95 4.95 11.69
CA LYS A 262 -5.17 5.68 12.94
C LYS A 262 -6.66 5.97 13.11
N THR A 263 -7.14 5.79 14.34
CA THR A 263 -8.54 5.90 14.73
C THR A 263 -9.20 7.19 14.20
N ASP A 264 -8.49 8.32 14.25
CA ASP A 264 -9.04 9.61 13.86
C ASP A 264 -9.21 9.78 12.36
N VAL A 265 -8.32 9.20 11.54
CA VAL A 265 -8.33 9.40 10.09
C VAL A 265 -9.53 8.68 9.47
N HIS A 266 -9.69 7.39 9.78
CA HIS A 266 -10.80 6.63 9.23
C HIS A 266 -12.15 7.10 9.81
N LYS A 267 -12.20 7.63 11.04
CA LYS A 267 -13.40 8.27 11.61
C LYS A 267 -13.76 9.54 10.83
N GLN A 268 -12.79 10.39 10.54
CA GLN A 268 -13.00 11.60 9.74
C GLN A 268 -13.51 11.27 8.33
N LEU A 269 -12.91 10.29 7.66
CA LEU A 269 -13.33 9.86 6.32
C LEU A 269 -14.81 9.44 6.26
N ARG A 270 -15.25 8.63 7.24
CA ARG A 270 -16.63 8.13 7.27
C ARG A 270 -17.64 9.17 7.74
N ARG A 271 -17.24 10.05 8.68
CA ARG A 271 -18.05 11.22 9.04
C ARG A 271 -18.24 12.13 7.83
N HIS A 272 -17.17 12.33 7.06
CA HIS A 272 -17.20 13.14 5.85
C HIS A 272 -18.15 12.56 4.79
N LEU A 273 -18.15 11.24 4.57
CA LEU A 273 -19.11 10.55 3.68
C LEU A 273 -20.56 10.92 4.02
N MET A 274 -20.94 10.78 5.30
CA MET A 274 -22.30 11.10 5.76
C MET A 274 -22.62 12.59 5.64
N LEU A 275 -21.69 13.46 6.06
CA LEU A 275 -21.90 14.91 5.99
C LEU A 275 -22.09 15.38 4.56
N GLN A 276 -21.32 14.86 3.60
CA GLN A 276 -21.52 15.23 2.20
C GLN A 276 -22.82 14.65 1.64
N THR A 277 -23.19 13.42 2.01
CA THR A 277 -24.47 12.83 1.60
C THR A 277 -25.65 13.69 2.06
N LEU A 278 -25.69 14.04 3.34
CA LEU A 278 -26.74 14.90 3.93
C LEU A 278 -26.75 16.32 3.35
N ARG A 279 -25.63 16.80 2.80
CA ARG A 279 -25.58 18.06 2.07
C ARG A 279 -26.15 17.95 0.66
N CYS A 280 -26.10 16.77 0.05
CA CYS A 280 -26.49 16.57 -1.34
C CYS A 280 -27.97 16.18 -1.52
N THR A 281 -28.58 15.54 -0.52
CA THR A 281 -29.97 15.05 -0.65
C THR A 281 -30.67 14.97 0.73
N ASP A 282 -32.00 14.97 0.69
CA ASP A 282 -32.89 14.61 1.80
C ASP A 282 -33.60 13.27 1.56
N ASN A 283 -33.28 12.59 0.45
CA ASN A 283 -33.85 11.30 0.10
C ASN A 283 -33.38 10.23 1.10
N GLN A 284 -34.32 9.71 1.89
CA GLN A 284 -34.03 8.77 2.98
C GLN A 284 -33.37 7.48 2.47
N VAL A 285 -33.71 7.01 1.27
CA VAL A 285 -33.11 5.81 0.67
C VAL A 285 -31.61 6.02 0.43
N ILE A 286 -31.22 7.18 -0.09
CA ILE A 286 -29.81 7.53 -0.32
C ILE A 286 -29.06 7.66 1.00
N ILE A 287 -29.69 8.29 2.00
CA ILE A 287 -29.13 8.46 3.35
C ILE A 287 -28.91 7.10 4.03
N ASP A 288 -29.88 6.19 3.96
CA ASP A 288 -29.81 4.85 4.55
C ASP A 288 -28.73 3.99 3.87
N THR A 289 -28.57 4.11 2.55
CA THR A 289 -27.46 3.51 1.80
C THR A 289 -26.12 4.02 2.32
N ALA A 290 -25.97 5.34 2.50
CA ALA A 290 -24.75 5.92 3.05
C ALA A 290 -24.45 5.44 4.48
N PHE A 291 -25.46 5.35 5.35
CA PHE A 291 -25.32 4.78 6.70
C PHE A 291 -24.86 3.33 6.66
N THR A 292 -25.43 2.53 5.76
CA THR A 292 -25.06 1.13 5.58
C THR A 292 -23.59 1.00 5.16
N HIS A 293 -23.15 1.76 4.14
CA HIS A 293 -21.74 1.74 3.73
C HIS A 293 -20.81 2.20 4.85
N LYS A 294 -21.18 3.28 5.54
CA LYS A 294 -20.43 3.78 6.70
C LYS A 294 -20.25 2.66 7.73
N ALA A 295 -21.30 1.95 8.14
CA ALA A 295 -21.23 0.91 9.16
C ALA A 295 -20.30 -0.26 8.73
N LYS A 296 -20.40 -0.70 7.46
CA LYS A 296 -19.52 -1.72 6.89
C LYS A 296 -18.05 -1.27 6.92
N LEU A 297 -17.77 -0.04 6.51
CA LEU A 297 -16.41 0.52 6.49
C LEU A 297 -15.87 0.79 7.91
N ASP A 298 -16.71 1.21 8.86
CA ASP A 298 -16.36 1.38 10.27
C ASP A 298 -15.83 0.06 10.86
N SER A 299 -16.59 -1.01 10.66
CA SER A 299 -16.29 -2.33 11.23
C SER A 299 -14.99 -2.94 10.68
N ILE A 300 -14.77 -2.92 9.36
CA ILE A 300 -13.52 -3.47 8.78
C ILE A 300 -12.29 -2.63 9.17
N ASN A 301 -12.41 -1.30 9.24
CA ASN A 301 -11.26 -0.44 9.57
C ASN A 301 -10.87 -0.62 11.03
N LEU A 302 -11.84 -0.66 11.95
CA LEU A 302 -11.57 -0.88 13.37
C LEU A 302 -10.94 -2.25 13.63
N ALA A 303 -11.49 -3.30 13.00
CA ALA A 303 -10.96 -4.65 13.12
C ALA A 303 -9.52 -4.75 12.58
N PHE A 304 -9.22 -4.15 11.42
CA PHE A 304 -7.87 -4.17 10.89
C PHE A 304 -6.88 -3.31 11.69
N SER A 305 -7.29 -2.14 12.19
CA SER A 305 -6.46 -1.31 13.07
C SER A 305 -6.03 -2.06 14.33
N LYS A 306 -6.91 -2.89 14.90
CA LYS A 306 -6.58 -3.78 16.02
C LYS A 306 -5.48 -4.76 15.64
N ILE A 307 -5.61 -5.45 14.51
CA ILE A 307 -4.57 -6.38 14.00
C ILE A 307 -3.25 -5.65 13.83
N HIS A 308 -3.26 -4.49 13.17
CA HIS A 308 -2.05 -3.72 12.88
C HIS A 308 -1.26 -3.40 14.16
N ASN A 309 -1.94 -2.93 15.20
CA ASN A 309 -1.30 -2.62 16.48
C ASN A 309 -0.75 -3.87 17.19
N LEU A 310 -1.37 -5.03 16.99
CA LEU A 310 -0.97 -6.28 17.64
C LEU A 310 0.22 -6.97 16.98
N ILE A 311 0.51 -6.72 15.69
CA ILE A 311 1.57 -7.44 14.96
C ILE A 311 2.66 -6.54 14.40
N SER A 312 2.43 -5.22 14.29
CA SER A 312 3.37 -4.25 13.71
C SER A 312 4.35 -3.68 14.74
N HIS A 313 4.98 -4.53 15.54
CA HIS A 313 5.98 -4.14 16.55
C HIS A 313 7.19 -5.07 16.51
N THR A 314 8.24 -4.71 17.25
CA THR A 314 9.49 -5.48 17.37
C THR A 314 9.54 -6.37 18.60
N ASP A 315 8.61 -6.18 19.53
CA ASP A 315 8.61 -6.90 20.81
C ASP A 315 8.33 -8.40 20.65
N PRO A 316 8.85 -9.24 21.56
CA PRO A 316 8.44 -10.63 21.69
C PRO A 316 6.93 -10.78 21.92
N ILE A 317 6.35 -11.81 21.32
CA ILE A 317 4.93 -12.17 21.44
C ILE A 317 4.84 -13.47 22.25
N HIS A 318 4.30 -13.38 23.46
CA HIS A 318 4.03 -14.52 24.31
C HIS A 318 2.74 -15.25 23.89
N THR A 319 2.61 -16.52 24.28
CA THR A 319 1.50 -17.40 23.89
C THR A 319 0.12 -16.83 24.21
N ASN A 320 -0.03 -16.11 25.33
CA ASN A 320 -1.28 -15.45 25.72
C ASN A 320 -1.71 -14.34 24.74
N LYS A 321 -0.77 -13.70 24.03
CA LYS A 321 -1.05 -12.69 23.01
C LYS A 321 -1.36 -13.31 21.64
N LEU A 322 -0.93 -14.55 21.38
CA LEU A 322 -1.20 -15.25 20.10
C LEU A 322 -2.69 -15.46 19.88
N THR A 323 -3.42 -15.90 20.91
CA THR A 323 -4.88 -16.08 20.84
C THR A 323 -5.58 -14.77 20.50
N ASN A 324 -5.13 -13.65 21.07
CA ASN A 324 -5.71 -12.34 20.78
C ASN A 324 -5.45 -11.88 19.34
N ILE A 325 -4.26 -12.18 18.78
CA ILE A 325 -3.92 -11.89 17.38
C ILE A 325 -4.79 -12.73 16.45
N GLN A 326 -4.87 -14.04 16.70
CA GLN A 326 -5.66 -14.97 15.91
C GLN A 326 -7.14 -14.56 15.90
N GLN A 327 -7.74 -14.30 17.06
CA GLN A 327 -9.12 -13.83 17.17
C GLN A 327 -9.34 -12.50 16.43
N ALA A 328 -8.38 -11.57 16.48
CA ALA A 328 -8.49 -10.30 15.76
C ALA A 328 -8.49 -10.50 14.23
N ILE A 329 -7.64 -11.39 13.73
CA ILE A 329 -7.56 -11.75 12.30
C ILE A 329 -8.83 -12.46 11.85
N GLU A 330 -9.30 -13.47 12.60
CA GLU A 330 -10.53 -14.21 12.31
C GLU A 330 -11.76 -13.28 12.32
N GLN A 331 -11.86 -12.39 13.32
CA GLN A 331 -12.92 -11.39 13.40
C GLN A 331 -12.91 -10.46 12.18
N TYR A 332 -11.76 -9.91 11.82
CA TYR A 332 -11.62 -9.05 10.65
C TYR A 332 -12.01 -9.77 9.36
N MET A 333 -11.48 -10.98 9.13
CA MET A 333 -11.74 -11.75 7.92
C MET A 333 -13.20 -12.19 7.82
N THR A 334 -13.85 -12.52 8.94
CA THR A 334 -15.28 -12.80 9.01
C THR A 334 -16.10 -11.57 8.59
N ILE A 335 -15.82 -10.41 9.18
CA ILE A 335 -16.50 -9.14 8.82
C ILE A 335 -16.24 -8.79 7.35
N TYR A 336 -15.01 -8.95 6.88
CA TYR A 336 -14.62 -8.61 5.52
C TYR A 336 -15.35 -9.51 4.51
N ARG A 337 -15.32 -10.84 4.68
CA ARG A 337 -16.03 -11.76 3.78
C ARG A 337 -17.54 -11.56 3.81
N LYS A 338 -18.13 -11.32 4.99
CA LYS A 338 -19.57 -11.03 5.11
C LYS A 338 -20.00 -9.83 4.26
N ASN A 339 -19.16 -8.80 4.17
CA ASN A 339 -19.51 -7.55 3.49
C ASN A 339 -18.93 -7.43 2.07
N PHE A 340 -17.85 -8.17 1.76
CA PHE A 340 -17.01 -8.00 0.56
C PHE A 340 -16.43 -9.33 0.04
N SER A 341 -17.24 -10.40 0.05
CA SER A 341 -16.83 -11.79 -0.25
C SER A 341 -16.04 -11.99 -1.54
N GLN A 342 -16.32 -11.20 -2.59
CA GLN A 342 -15.65 -11.29 -3.91
C GLN A 342 -14.46 -10.32 -4.08
N LYS A 343 -14.06 -9.65 -3.00
CA LYS A 343 -12.98 -8.64 -3.01
C LYS A 343 -11.82 -9.03 -2.09
N VAL A 344 -11.67 -10.31 -1.74
CA VAL A 344 -10.55 -10.83 -0.94
C VAL A 344 -9.28 -10.87 -1.80
N LEU A 345 -8.14 -10.51 -1.20
CA LEU A 345 -6.85 -10.37 -1.90
C LEU A 345 -5.89 -11.48 -1.45
N PRO A 346 -4.88 -11.82 -2.27
CA PRO A 346 -3.75 -12.65 -1.81
C PRO A 346 -3.12 -12.12 -0.51
N LYS A 347 -3.08 -10.80 -0.32
CA LYS A 347 -2.59 -10.17 0.93
C LYS A 347 -3.46 -10.46 2.15
N HIS A 348 -4.78 -10.62 1.97
CA HIS A 348 -5.65 -11.07 3.06
C HIS A 348 -5.38 -12.53 3.40
N HIS A 349 -5.16 -13.38 2.39
CA HIS A 349 -4.77 -14.78 2.61
C HIS A 349 -3.42 -14.90 3.35
N ILE A 350 -2.42 -14.10 2.98
CA ILE A 350 -1.13 -14.05 3.68
C ILE A 350 -1.33 -13.64 5.15
N LEU A 351 -2.13 -12.60 5.39
CA LEU A 351 -2.47 -12.17 6.75
C LEU A 351 -3.16 -13.29 7.56
N GLU A 352 -4.13 -13.97 6.95
CA GLU A 352 -4.98 -14.94 7.62
C GLU A 352 -4.26 -16.26 7.94
N HIS A 353 -3.46 -16.77 7.00
CA HIS A 353 -2.90 -18.12 7.10
C HIS A 353 -1.39 -18.17 7.37
N HIS A 354 -0.64 -17.13 7.01
CA HIS A 354 0.83 -17.17 7.04
C HIS A 354 1.44 -16.27 8.10
N CYS A 355 0.84 -15.10 8.35
CA CYS A 355 1.30 -14.20 9.41
C CYS A 355 1.18 -14.85 10.80
N ILE A 356 0.04 -15.47 11.12
CA ILE A 356 -0.16 -16.10 12.44
C ILE A 356 0.78 -17.28 12.64
N THR A 357 0.90 -18.17 11.65
CA THR A 357 1.78 -19.34 11.69
C THR A 357 3.24 -18.95 11.88
N PHE A 358 3.68 -17.88 11.19
CA PHE A 358 5.02 -17.34 11.37
C PHE A 358 5.23 -16.77 12.79
N ILE A 359 4.29 -15.97 13.30
CA ILE A 359 4.39 -15.41 14.65
C ILE A 359 4.37 -16.52 15.71
N GLN A 360 3.52 -17.54 15.57
CA GLN A 360 3.47 -18.70 16.47
C GLN A 360 4.80 -19.45 16.52
N LYS A 361 5.49 -19.56 15.38
CA LYS A 361 6.75 -20.30 15.28
C LYS A 361 7.94 -19.54 15.87
N TYR A 362 7.96 -18.21 15.72
CA TYR A 362 9.13 -17.42 16.08
C TYR A 362 8.94 -16.43 17.24
N ASN A 363 7.71 -16.24 17.72
CA ASN A 363 7.37 -15.46 18.91
C ASN A 363 7.79 -13.98 18.88
N PHE A 364 7.74 -13.33 17.72
CA PHE A 364 7.95 -11.88 17.59
C PHE A 364 6.99 -11.24 16.60
N GLY A 365 6.75 -9.94 16.77
CA GLY A 365 5.95 -9.16 15.84
C GLY A 365 6.60 -9.06 14.46
N LEU A 366 5.77 -8.91 13.43
CA LEU A 366 6.21 -8.78 12.03
C LEU A 366 6.95 -7.45 11.77
N GLY A 367 6.98 -6.54 12.74
CA GLY A 367 7.82 -5.34 12.69
C GLY A 367 9.31 -5.64 12.82
N LEU A 368 9.70 -6.72 13.51
CA LEU A 368 11.11 -7.07 13.74
C LEU A 368 11.85 -7.45 12.46
N LEU A 369 11.23 -8.31 11.65
CA LEU A 369 11.75 -8.76 10.35
C LEU A 369 11.03 -8.12 9.17
N GLY A 370 10.40 -6.97 9.43
CA GLY A 370 9.63 -6.24 8.43
C GLY A 370 10.52 -5.47 7.45
N GLU A 371 9.90 -5.05 6.36
CA GLU A 371 10.58 -4.47 5.20
C GLU A 371 11.06 -3.01 5.43
N GLN A 372 10.68 -2.41 6.56
CA GLN A 372 10.97 -1.01 6.89
C GLN A 372 12.46 -0.68 6.93
N GLY A 373 13.29 -1.63 7.37
CA GLY A 373 14.75 -1.46 7.38
C GLY A 373 15.32 -1.32 5.97
N GLY A 374 14.81 -2.12 5.02
CA GLY A 374 15.18 -2.04 3.60
C GLY A 374 14.73 -0.72 2.96
N GLU A 375 13.53 -0.26 3.25
CA GLU A 375 13.03 1.03 2.76
C GLU A 375 13.86 2.21 3.28
N LEU A 376 14.24 2.17 4.57
CA LEU A 376 15.14 3.17 5.14
C LEU A 376 16.53 3.13 4.50
N LEU A 377 17.04 1.93 4.21
CA LEU A 377 18.30 1.71 3.52
C LEU A 377 18.30 2.39 2.14
N HIS A 378 17.25 2.23 1.33
CA HIS A 378 17.14 2.92 0.03
C HIS A 378 17.29 4.44 0.16
N SER A 379 16.57 5.05 1.11
CA SER A 379 16.66 6.50 1.34
C SER A 379 18.05 6.94 1.82
N THR A 380 18.74 6.08 2.57
CA THR A 380 20.07 6.35 3.13
C THR A 380 21.14 6.24 2.04
N ILE A 381 21.10 5.17 1.26
CA ILE A 381 21.99 4.96 0.10
C ILE A 381 21.82 6.10 -0.91
N ALA A 382 20.59 6.50 -1.25
CA ALA A 382 20.34 7.60 -2.17
C ALA A 382 20.94 8.94 -1.67
N LYS A 383 20.89 9.21 -0.35
CA LYS A 383 21.54 10.40 0.24
C LYS A 383 23.06 10.33 0.14
N ILE A 384 23.66 9.16 0.37
CA ILE A 384 25.10 8.97 0.26
C ILE A 384 25.54 9.10 -1.20
N GLN A 385 24.83 8.47 -2.14
CA GLN A 385 25.08 8.57 -3.57
C GLN A 385 25.05 10.01 -4.09
N LYS A 386 24.09 10.83 -3.61
CA LYS A 386 24.06 12.27 -3.93
C LYS A 386 25.32 13.01 -3.51
N ARG A 387 25.93 12.63 -2.38
CA ARG A 387 27.19 13.24 -1.90
C ARG A 387 28.41 12.74 -2.67
N THR A 388 28.35 11.53 -3.22
CA THR A 388 29.45 10.93 -4.01
C THR A 388 29.27 11.15 -5.51
N HIS A 389 28.24 11.88 -5.95
CA HIS A 389 27.90 12.08 -7.37
C HIS A 389 29.02 12.73 -8.19
N ALA A 390 29.88 13.54 -7.58
CA ALA A 390 31.01 14.16 -8.29
C ALA A 390 32.13 13.16 -8.68
N MET A 391 32.09 11.93 -8.16
CA MET A 391 33.06 10.89 -8.50
C MET A 391 32.79 10.35 -9.90
N LYS A 392 33.74 10.53 -10.82
CA LYS A 392 33.62 10.11 -12.23
C LYS A 392 33.57 8.59 -12.44
N ASN A 393 34.18 7.82 -11.53
CA ASN A 393 34.24 6.36 -11.62
C ASN A 393 33.08 5.73 -10.83
N GLU A 394 32.18 5.04 -11.53
CA GLU A 394 31.00 4.39 -10.92
C GLU A 394 31.37 3.32 -9.88
N ALA A 395 32.42 2.53 -10.13
CA ALA A 395 32.89 1.51 -9.19
C ALA A 395 33.43 2.17 -7.91
N SER A 396 34.21 3.25 -8.04
CA SER A 396 34.69 4.02 -6.91
C SER A 396 33.54 4.71 -6.17
N GLN A 397 32.54 5.23 -6.88
CA GLN A 397 31.35 5.83 -6.29
C GLN A 397 30.58 4.79 -5.46
N LEU A 398 30.37 3.59 -6.01
CA LEU A 398 29.69 2.49 -5.32
C LEU A 398 30.49 2.04 -4.09
N GLN A 399 31.80 1.84 -4.23
CA GLN A 399 32.66 1.44 -3.12
C GLN A 399 32.63 2.47 -1.98
N THR A 400 32.73 3.77 -2.30
CA THR A 400 32.62 4.85 -1.32
C THR A 400 31.24 4.88 -0.68
N THR A 401 30.18 4.64 -1.46
CA THR A 401 28.81 4.58 -0.96
C THR A 401 28.65 3.44 0.06
N MET A 402 29.12 2.24 -0.28
CA MET A 402 29.07 1.07 0.61
C MET A 402 29.90 1.26 1.88
N LYS A 403 31.13 1.78 1.77
CA LYS A 403 31.99 2.09 2.93
C LYS A 403 31.35 3.13 3.83
N SER A 404 30.84 4.21 3.26
CA SER A 404 30.16 5.28 4.01
C SER A 404 28.93 4.76 4.75
N HIS A 405 28.15 3.90 4.10
CA HIS A 405 27.00 3.25 4.73
C HIS A 405 27.44 2.37 5.90
N LEU A 406 28.42 1.49 5.70
CA LEU A 406 28.95 0.59 6.73
C LEU A 406 29.39 1.36 7.99
N LEU A 407 30.10 2.47 7.81
CA LEU A 407 30.51 3.36 8.89
C LEU A 407 29.30 3.98 9.62
N GLN A 408 28.29 4.47 8.88
CA GLN A 408 27.08 5.05 9.47
C GLN A 408 26.24 4.04 10.25
N THR A 409 26.33 2.74 9.92
CA THR A 409 25.58 1.69 10.60
C THR A 409 26.33 1.01 11.74
N SER A 410 27.65 1.20 11.86
CA SER A 410 28.47 0.59 12.91
C SER A 410 27.96 0.96 14.30
N GLN A 411 27.60 -0.06 15.10
CA GLN A 411 27.15 0.15 16.48
C GLN A 411 28.26 0.74 17.36
N HIS A 412 29.51 0.28 17.17
CA HIS A 412 30.67 0.80 17.88
C HIS A 412 30.85 2.30 17.63
N LEU A 413 30.81 2.74 16.36
CA LEU A 413 30.94 4.16 16.04
C LEU A 413 29.75 4.98 16.55
N LYS A 414 28.53 4.44 16.50
CA LYS A 414 27.35 5.10 17.07
C LYS A 414 27.47 5.33 18.58
N ALA A 415 28.06 4.38 19.32
CA ALA A 415 28.28 4.49 20.75
C ALA A 415 29.30 5.60 21.11
N LEU A 416 30.18 5.96 20.18
CA LEU A 416 31.17 7.04 20.35
C LEU A 416 30.61 8.43 20.00
N ILE A 417 29.44 8.52 19.37
CA ILE A 417 28.83 9.82 19.03
C ILE A 417 28.21 10.41 20.32
N PRO A 418 28.62 11.62 20.75
CA PRO A 418 28.03 12.26 21.92
C PRO A 418 26.52 12.43 21.74
N GLU A 419 25.74 12.13 22.79
CA GLU A 419 24.31 12.42 22.75
C GLU A 419 24.08 13.91 22.46
N LYS A 420 23.32 14.22 21.41
CA LYS A 420 22.89 15.60 21.16
C LYS A 420 22.12 16.07 22.39
N ARG A 421 22.61 17.12 23.07
CA ARG A 421 21.85 17.84 24.10
C ARG A 421 20.46 18.13 23.53
N LYS A 422 19.42 17.51 24.11
CA LYS A 422 18.03 17.81 23.77
C LYS A 422 17.84 19.31 24.01
N LYS A 423 17.49 20.07 22.96
CA LYS A 423 17.02 21.45 23.16
C LYS A 423 15.72 21.35 23.94
N THR A 424 15.76 21.72 25.21
CA THR A 424 14.58 21.95 26.03
C THR A 424 13.85 23.13 25.40
N THR A 425 12.85 22.88 24.57
CA THR A 425 11.85 23.90 24.24
C THR A 425 11.11 24.21 25.53
N GLN A 426 11.50 25.29 26.21
CA GLN A 426 10.67 25.91 27.24
C GLN A 426 9.35 26.28 26.57
N ASN A 427 8.27 25.63 27.01
CA ASN A 427 6.92 26.12 26.75
C ASN A 427 6.83 27.49 27.43
N LYS A 428 6.63 28.54 26.63
CA LYS A 428 6.10 29.81 27.15
C LYS A 428 4.60 29.60 27.36
N GLU A 429 4.16 29.94 28.57
CA GLU A 429 2.79 29.91 29.07
C GLU A 429 1.82 30.74 28.23
#